data_AF-A0A820RI66-F1
#
_entry.id   AF-A0A820RI66-F1
#
_cell.length_a   1.000
_cell.length_b   1.000
_cell.length_c   1.000
_cell.angle_alpha   90.00
_cell.angle_beta   90.00
_cell.angle_gamma   90.00
#
_symmetry.space_group_name_H-M   'P 1'
#
loop_
_entity.id
_entity.type
_entity.pdbx_description
1 polymer ?
#
loop_
_entity_poly.entity_id
_entity_poly.type
_entity_poly.pdbx_seq_one_letter_code
_entity_poly.pdbx_strand_id
1 'polypeptide(L)'
;MTRTFLPCLKTRKAHGVAICLDKTATRVWKDSGSEWEPINERIVKIRLYCVPIHITIIAVYAPVNPQTKQMGDECDKFYADLQDTINKVSSNDMLIIMGDLNARVGKSQQKRHIHEIRSSIGSFTVNIEK
;
A
#
# COMPACT_ATOMS: atom_id res chain seq x y z
N MET A 1 12.91 4.11 47.97
CA MET A 1 12.05 3.43 46.97
C MET A 1 12.63 3.68 45.59
N THR A 2 13.40 2.75 45.06
CA THR A 2 14.05 2.85 43.75
C THR A 2 13.06 2.47 42.66
N ARG A 3 12.67 3.46 41.83
CA ARG A 3 11.84 3.25 40.64
C ARG A 3 12.74 2.62 39.56
N THR A 4 12.62 1.32 39.35
CA THR A 4 13.24 0.63 38.23
C THR A 4 12.56 1.10 36.95
N PHE A 5 13.26 1.92 36.16
CA PHE A 5 12.87 2.21 34.78
C PHE A 5 13.04 0.92 33.98
N LEU A 6 11.93 0.26 33.66
CA LEU A 6 11.90 -0.76 32.61
C LEU A 6 12.19 -0.07 31.27
N PRO A 7 13.28 -0.40 30.56
CA PRO A 7 13.50 0.13 29.23
C PRO A 7 12.43 -0.44 28.31
N CYS A 8 11.64 0.45 27.68
CA CYS A 8 10.79 0.08 26.56
C CYS A 8 11.70 -0.42 25.43
N LEU A 9 11.85 -1.74 25.32
CA LEU A 9 12.57 -2.38 24.23
C LEU A 9 11.80 -2.09 22.93
N LYS A 10 12.20 -1.00 22.26
CA LYS A 10 11.68 -0.60 20.96
C LYS A 10 12.18 -1.61 19.93
N THR A 11 11.45 -2.71 19.76
CA THR A 11 11.76 -3.71 18.74
C THR A 11 11.63 -3.05 17.37
N ARG A 12 12.72 -3.10 16.57
CA ARG A 12 12.66 -2.58 15.20
C ARG A 12 11.68 -3.45 14.43
N LYS A 13 10.62 -2.85 13.91
CA LYS A 13 9.73 -3.51 12.95
C LYS A 13 10.50 -3.66 11.63
N ALA A 14 10.46 -4.85 11.03
CA ALA A 14 11.17 -5.15 9.79
C ALA A 14 10.52 -4.48 8.57
N HIS A 15 9.25 -4.10 8.69
CA HIS A 15 8.42 -3.57 7.62
C HIS A 15 7.65 -2.33 8.09
N GLY A 16 7.26 -1.51 7.12
CA GLY A 16 6.45 -0.32 7.36
C GLY A 16 6.12 0.40 6.08
N VAL A 17 4.94 1.02 6.06
CA VAL A 17 4.48 1.92 5.01
C VAL A 17 4.04 3.23 5.65
N ALA A 18 4.28 4.34 4.96
CA ALA A 18 3.91 5.67 5.43
C ALA A 18 3.37 6.52 4.27
N ILE A 19 2.40 7.36 4.58
CA ILE A 19 1.91 8.41 3.69
C ILE A 19 2.31 9.75 4.30
N CYS A 20 3.01 10.58 3.52
CA CYS A 20 3.34 11.94 3.91
C CYS A 20 2.44 12.91 3.13
N LEU A 21 1.75 13.78 3.84
CA LEU A 21 0.84 14.77 3.28
C LEU A 21 1.44 16.17 3.43
N ASP A 22 1.30 16.99 2.40
CA ASP A 22 1.60 18.42 2.50
C ASP A 22 0.52 19.15 3.33
N LYS A 23 0.68 20.46 3.55
CA LYS A 23 -0.27 21.25 4.33
C LYS A 23 -1.67 21.23 3.72
N THR A 24 -1.76 21.24 2.40
CA THR A 24 -3.03 21.26 1.67
C THR A 24 -3.74 19.92 1.82
N ALA A 25 -3.06 18.82 1.51
CA ALA A 25 -3.62 17.47 1.65
C ALA A 25 -3.95 17.14 3.11
N THR A 26 -3.18 17.65 4.08
CA THR A 26 -3.48 17.50 5.50
C THR A 26 -4.79 18.17 5.90
N ARG A 27 -5.08 19.36 5.34
CA ARG A 27 -6.36 20.04 5.59
C ARG A 27 -7.52 19.26 5.01
N VAL A 28 -7.40 18.84 3.74
CA VAL A 28 -8.41 18.03 3.04
C VAL A 28 -8.67 16.70 3.76
N TRP A 29 -7.62 16.08 4.32
CA TRP A 29 -7.74 14.87 5.14
C TRP A 29 -8.48 15.13 6.45
N LYS A 30 -8.18 16.23 7.15
CA LYS A 30 -8.89 16.61 8.38
C LYS A 30 -10.36 16.93 8.11
N ASP A 31 -10.62 17.68 7.04
CA ASP A 31 -11.97 18.09 6.63
C ASP A 31 -12.80 16.89 6.19
N SER A 32 -12.18 15.78 5.74
CA SER A 32 -12.89 14.53 5.41
C SER A 32 -13.44 13.81 6.65
N GLY A 33 -13.02 14.19 7.86
CA GLY A 33 -13.38 13.52 9.11
C GLY A 33 -12.91 12.07 9.20
N SER A 34 -12.06 11.61 8.28
CA SER A 34 -11.60 10.23 8.22
C SER A 34 -10.31 10.04 8.99
N GLU A 35 -10.18 8.93 9.70
CA GLU A 35 -8.91 8.52 10.30
C GLU A 35 -8.05 7.75 9.30
N TRP A 36 -6.75 7.61 9.61
CA TRP A 36 -5.89 6.69 8.89
C TRP A 36 -6.09 5.28 9.44
N GLU A 37 -6.12 4.28 8.57
CA GLU A 37 -6.36 2.89 8.95
C GLU A 37 -5.10 2.04 8.66
N PRO A 38 -4.36 1.60 9.69
CA PRO A 38 -3.32 0.58 9.54
C PRO A 38 -3.96 -0.79 9.39
N ILE A 39 -4.03 -1.31 8.16
CA ILE A 39 -4.58 -2.65 7.93
C ILE A 39 -3.57 -3.71 8.43
N ASN A 40 -2.31 -3.56 8.04
CA ASN A 40 -1.21 -4.40 8.52
C ASN A 40 0.14 -3.63 8.37
N GLU A 41 1.27 -4.30 8.62
CA GLU A 41 2.61 -3.66 8.54
C GLU A 41 3.02 -3.23 7.11
N ARG A 42 2.23 -3.60 6.10
CA ARG A 42 2.48 -3.39 4.67
C ARG A 42 1.39 -2.58 3.98
N ILE A 43 0.25 -2.33 4.62
CA ILE A 43 -0.93 -1.69 4.02
C ILE A 43 -1.45 -0.62 4.98
N VAL A 44 -1.51 0.62 4.49
CA VAL A 44 -2.18 1.74 5.17
C VAL A 44 -3.17 2.39 4.21
N LYS A 45 -4.35 2.72 4.73
CA LYS A 45 -5.42 3.37 3.98
C LYS A 45 -5.72 4.74 4.58
N ILE A 46 -5.93 5.74 3.74
CA ILE A 46 -6.48 7.04 4.13
C ILE A 46 -7.61 7.43 3.18
N ARG A 47 -8.53 8.26 3.66
CA ARG A 47 -9.63 8.80 2.86
C ARG A 47 -9.62 10.32 2.91
N LEU A 48 -9.57 10.93 1.74
CA LEU A 48 -9.56 12.37 1.53
C LEU A 48 -10.91 12.83 0.98
N TYR A 49 -11.34 14.04 1.32
CA TYR A 49 -12.54 14.64 0.74
C TYR A 49 -12.17 15.77 -0.22
N CYS A 50 -12.06 15.44 -1.51
CA CYS A 50 -11.70 16.38 -2.56
C CYS A 50 -12.96 16.76 -3.35
N VAL A 51 -13.62 17.86 -2.96
CA VAL A 51 -14.89 18.30 -3.56
C VAL A 51 -14.88 18.17 -5.09
N PRO A 52 -15.85 17.45 -5.71
CA PRO A 52 -17.06 16.88 -5.11
C PRO A 52 -16.96 15.40 -4.68
N ILE A 53 -15.80 14.76 -4.78
CA ILE A 53 -15.63 13.30 -4.58
C ILE A 53 -14.73 12.95 -3.39
N HIS A 54 -14.89 11.74 -2.87
CA HIS A 54 -13.90 11.18 -1.95
C HIS A 54 -12.79 10.47 -2.73
N ILE A 55 -11.57 10.59 -2.25
CA ILE A 55 -10.42 9.85 -2.77
C ILE A 55 -9.92 8.93 -1.65
N THR A 56 -9.99 7.62 -1.89
CA THR A 56 -9.39 6.62 -0.99
C THR A 56 -8.04 6.22 -1.53
N ILE A 57 -7.00 6.40 -0.73
CA ILE A 57 -5.62 6.04 -1.05
C ILE A 57 -5.23 4.84 -0.21
N ILE A 58 -4.83 3.74 -0.86
CA ILE A 58 -4.25 2.56 -0.22
C ILE A 58 -2.75 2.54 -0.59
N ALA A 59 -1.89 2.79 0.38
CA ALA A 59 -0.45 2.65 0.22
C ALA A 59 0.00 1.26 0.63
N VAL A 60 0.77 0.60 -0.24
CA VAL A 60 1.15 -0.81 -0.11
C VAL A 60 2.65 -1.04 -0.25
N TYR A 61 3.15 -2.06 0.47
CA TYR A 61 4.49 -2.61 0.31
C TYR A 61 4.44 -4.14 0.32
N ALA A 62 4.30 -4.75 -0.85
CA ALA A 62 4.15 -6.19 -1.01
C ALA A 62 5.41 -6.96 -0.59
N PRO A 63 5.26 -8.19 -0.07
CA PRO A 63 6.39 -9.10 0.14
C PRO A 63 7.11 -9.41 -1.17
N VAL A 64 8.40 -9.75 -1.06
CA VAL A 64 9.22 -10.16 -2.21
C VAL A 64 8.76 -11.51 -2.75
N ASN A 65 9.02 -11.78 -4.04
CA ASN A 65 8.60 -13.02 -4.69
C ASN A 65 8.90 -14.27 -3.86
N PRO A 66 7.94 -15.20 -3.74
CA PRO A 66 8.07 -16.33 -2.85
C PRO A 66 9.13 -17.31 -3.36
N GLN A 67 10.17 -17.51 -2.56
CA GLN A 67 11.20 -18.53 -2.81
C GLN A 67 10.99 -19.79 -1.97
N THR A 68 10.18 -19.67 -0.91
CA THR A 68 9.82 -20.76 -0.01
C THR A 68 8.30 -20.82 0.14
N LYS A 69 7.77 -21.94 0.65
CA LYS A 69 6.33 -22.09 0.90
C LYS A 69 5.79 -21.02 1.86
N GLN A 70 6.53 -20.76 2.94
CA GLN A 70 6.16 -19.76 3.94
C GLN A 70 6.03 -18.36 3.33
N MET A 71 6.97 -17.96 2.45
CA MET A 71 6.87 -16.69 1.74
C MET A 71 5.69 -16.66 0.76
N GLY A 72 5.32 -17.82 0.18
CA GLY A 72 4.12 -17.97 -0.63
C GLY A 72 2.86 -17.66 0.17
N ASP A 73 2.73 -18.27 1.34
CA ASP A 73 1.59 -18.06 2.24
C ASP A 73 1.50 -16.59 2.70
N GLU A 74 2.63 -15.93 2.94
CA GLU A 74 2.70 -14.49 3.25
C GLU A 74 2.25 -13.61 2.07
N CYS A 75 2.66 -13.95 0.85
CA CYS A 75 2.22 -13.27 -0.37
C CYS A 75 0.71 -13.42 -0.57
N ASP A 76 0.18 -14.64 -0.47
CA ASP A 76 -1.24 -14.91 -0.67
C ASP A 76 -2.08 -14.18 0.37
N LYS A 77 -1.65 -14.20 1.64
CA LYS A 77 -2.30 -13.43 2.71
C LYS A 77 -2.26 -11.93 2.43
N PHE A 78 -1.13 -11.39 1.98
CA PHE A 78 -1.01 -9.97 1.64
C PHE A 78 -1.99 -9.56 0.54
N TYR A 79 -2.10 -10.34 -0.55
CA TYR A 79 -3.03 -10.03 -1.63
C TYR A 79 -4.50 -10.25 -1.23
N ALA A 80 -4.79 -11.20 -0.33
CA ALA A 80 -6.12 -11.35 0.26
C ALA A 80 -6.50 -10.13 1.11
N ASP A 81 -5.63 -9.69 2.03
CA ASP A 81 -5.84 -8.50 2.85
C ASP A 81 -6.04 -7.24 1.99
N LEU A 82 -5.27 -7.12 0.91
CA LEU A 82 -5.40 -6.01 -0.05
C LEU A 82 -6.76 -6.05 -0.76
N GLN A 83 -7.18 -7.22 -1.26
CA GLN A 83 -8.47 -7.39 -1.92
C GLN A 83 -9.64 -7.06 -0.98
N ASP A 84 -9.58 -7.53 0.26
CA ASP A 84 -10.58 -7.21 1.28
C ASP A 84 -10.62 -5.72 1.60
N THR A 85 -9.47 -5.06 1.61
CA THR A 85 -9.39 -3.60 1.80
C THR A 85 -10.04 -2.86 0.64
N ILE A 86 -9.78 -3.29 -0.60
CA ILE A 86 -10.39 -2.71 -1.82
C ILE A 86 -11.90 -2.90 -1.80
N ASN A 87 -12.40 -4.08 -1.43
CA ASN A 87 -13.83 -4.40 -1.40
C ASN A 87 -14.60 -3.55 -0.37
N LYS A 88 -13.93 -3.03 0.66
CA LYS A 88 -14.52 -2.15 1.68
C LYS A 88 -14.59 -0.68 1.25
N VAL A 89 -13.93 -0.30 0.15
CA VAL A 89 -13.97 1.07 -0.36
C VAL A 89 -15.33 1.34 -1.00
N SER A 90 -15.92 2.50 -0.72
CA SER A 90 -17.18 2.89 -1.34
C SER A 90 -17.03 2.99 -2.85
N SER A 91 -18.01 2.51 -3.61
CA SER A 91 -18.03 2.59 -5.08
C SER A 91 -18.04 4.03 -5.61
N ASN A 92 -18.41 5.01 -4.77
CA ASN A 92 -18.44 6.43 -5.11
C ASN A 92 -17.09 7.12 -4.89
N ASP A 93 -16.15 6.44 -4.23
CA ASP A 93 -14.81 6.97 -4.01
C ASP A 93 -13.93 6.67 -5.22
N MET A 94 -13.08 7.63 -5.58
CA MET A 94 -11.94 7.36 -6.44
C MET A 94 -10.90 6.56 -5.64
N LEU A 95 -10.61 5.33 -6.07
CA LEU A 95 -9.61 4.48 -5.44
C LEU A 95 -8.25 4.63 -6.12
N ILE A 96 -7.23 4.95 -5.32
CA ILE A 96 -5.83 4.97 -5.74
C ILE A 96 -5.05 3.94 -4.91
N ILE A 97 -4.46 2.96 -5.58
CA ILE A 97 -3.52 2.01 -4.97
C ILE A 97 -2.11 2.46 -5.35
N MET A 98 -1.26 2.73 -4.37
CA MET A 98 0.09 3.25 -4.59
C MET A 98 1.13 2.47 -3.78
N GLY A 99 2.37 2.47 -4.25
CA GLY A 99 3.49 1.83 -3.57
C GLY A 99 4.08 0.70 -4.39
N ASP A 100 4.77 -0.23 -3.72
CA ASP A 100 5.47 -1.32 -4.36
C ASP A 100 4.67 -2.61 -4.23
N LEU A 101 4.11 -3.07 -5.34
CA LEU A 101 3.34 -4.31 -5.42
C LEU A 101 4.23 -5.55 -5.61
N ASN A 102 5.53 -5.39 -5.87
CA ASN A 102 6.49 -6.46 -6.18
C ASN A 102 5.99 -7.50 -7.21
N ALA A 103 5.04 -7.11 -8.05
CA ALA A 103 4.39 -7.97 -9.02
C ALA A 103 4.86 -7.65 -10.44
N ARG A 104 5.06 -8.70 -11.24
CA ARG A 104 5.30 -8.56 -12.68
C ARG A 104 4.00 -8.80 -13.42
N VAL A 105 3.48 -7.77 -14.09
CA VAL A 105 2.31 -7.89 -14.97
C VAL A 105 2.76 -8.15 -16.41
N GLY A 106 2.09 -9.08 -17.12
CA GLY A 106 2.31 -9.37 -18.53
C GLY A 106 2.86 -10.77 -18.87
N LYS A 107 2.62 -11.23 -20.12
CA LYS A 107 2.92 -12.59 -20.60
C LYS A 107 4.40 -12.88 -20.94
N SER A 108 5.36 -12.25 -20.26
CA SER A 108 6.78 -12.50 -20.55
C SER A 108 7.38 -13.56 -19.62
N GLN A 109 6.91 -14.81 -19.74
CA GLN A 109 7.64 -16.00 -19.22
C GLN A 109 8.79 -16.44 -20.13
N GLN A 110 9.42 -15.50 -20.83
CA GLN A 110 10.62 -15.81 -21.58
C GLN A 110 11.77 -15.86 -20.57
N LYS A 111 12.31 -17.06 -20.33
CA LYS A 111 13.62 -17.24 -19.67
C LYS A 111 14.65 -16.51 -20.51
N ARG A 112 14.88 -15.24 -20.22
CA ARG A 112 15.90 -14.43 -20.89
C ARG A 112 17.15 -14.53 -20.05
N HIS A 113 18.11 -15.31 -20.54
CA HIS A 113 19.49 -15.11 -20.18
C HIS A 113 19.87 -13.66 -20.50
N ILE A 114 20.72 -13.09 -19.63
CA ILE A 114 21.56 -11.89 -19.83
C ILE A 114 20.91 -10.52 -19.53
N HIS A 115 21.36 -9.97 -18.39
CA HIS A 115 21.75 -8.58 -18.11
C HIS A 115 21.08 -7.46 -18.93
N GLU A 116 19.91 -7.02 -18.48
CA GLU A 116 19.41 -5.68 -18.83
C GLU A 116 18.60 -5.13 -17.65
N ILE A 117 19.14 -4.09 -17.00
CA ILE A 117 18.40 -3.30 -16.02
C ILE A 117 17.30 -2.57 -16.80
N ARG A 118 16.06 -3.02 -16.64
CA ARG A 118 14.88 -2.35 -17.23
C ARG A 118 13.83 -2.13 -16.15
N SER A 119 13.78 -0.90 -15.65
CA SER A 119 12.67 -0.35 -14.87
C SER A 119 11.45 -0.22 -15.79
N SER A 120 10.61 -1.24 -15.80
CA SER A 120 9.32 -1.19 -16.50
C SER A 120 8.31 -0.45 -15.62
N ILE A 121 8.22 0.86 -15.80
CA ILE A 121 7.10 1.67 -15.33
C ILE A 121 6.01 1.47 -16.40
N GLY A 122 5.01 0.65 -16.10
CA GLY A 122 3.86 0.45 -17.00
C GLY A 122 3.07 1.76 -17.14
N SER A 123 2.57 2.05 -18.34
CA SER A 123 1.64 3.17 -18.57
C SER A 123 0.35 2.94 -17.79
N PHE A 124 0.25 3.54 -16.59
CA PHE A 124 -1.03 3.83 -15.96
C PHE A 124 -1.66 5.02 -16.69
N THR A 125 -2.41 4.73 -17.74
CA THR A 125 -3.40 5.67 -18.28
C THR A 125 -4.74 4.99 -18.15
N VAL A 126 -5.50 5.34 -17.11
CA VAL A 126 -6.93 5.03 -17.04
C VAL A 126 -7.58 5.86 -18.15
N ASN A 127 -7.96 5.21 -19.24
CA ASN A 127 -8.80 5.84 -20.26
C ASN A 127 -10.18 6.04 -19.65
N ILE A 128 -10.49 7.27 -19.28
CA ILE A 128 -11.86 7.71 -19.04
C ILE A 128 -12.37 8.15 -20.42
N GLU A 129 -13.01 7.23 -21.14
CA GLU A 129 -13.82 7.62 -22.29
C GLU A 129 -15.09 8.33 -21.79
N LYS A 130 -15.45 9.39 -22.51
CA LYS A 130 -16.49 10.38 -22.22
C LYS A 130 -17.89 9.81 -22.10
#